data_AF-A0A150THK3-F1
#
_entry.id   AF-A0A150THK3-F1
#
_cell.length_a   1.000
_cell.length_b   1.000
_cell.length_c   1.000
_cell.angle_alpha   90.00
_cell.angle_beta   90.00
_cell.angle_gamma   90.00
#
_symmetry.space_group_name_H-M   'P 1'
#
loop_
_entity.id
_entity.type
_entity.pdbx_description
1 polymer ?
#
loop_
_entity_poly.entity_id
_entity_poly.type
_entity_poly.pdbx_seq_one_letter_code
_entity_poly.pdbx_strand_id
1 'polypeptide(L)'
;MLPKGVPPCYPIAVSDMPGTEIERSSYALETLYEHQDHDFVIDTVPHVIAWLPGRGEPQDQQPFLFQMDVVRPSGAEPRSMELMLDWSMEALERRDIDLRSKVARLRSGRTVDRERITENAAYGLALVAISALMPGRRVITMCKGEAPDFVLDATPGALCGVEVAGRSSGGLSALRAVRLEKGARLTARNDIAEVHLSLWCAVPRVSELYQVKP
;
A
#
# COMPACT_ATOMS: atom_id res chain seq x y z
N MET A 1 18.10 10.43 -37.28
CA MET A 1 19.22 10.23 -36.32
C MET A 1 18.70 10.56 -34.93
N LEU A 2 18.57 9.55 -34.07
CA LEU A 2 18.21 9.74 -32.65
C LEU A 2 19.49 9.81 -31.82
N PRO A 3 19.58 10.65 -30.78
CA PRO A 3 20.79 10.76 -29.97
C PRO A 3 21.03 9.47 -29.18
N LYS A 4 22.27 8.96 -29.26
CA LYS A 4 22.80 7.89 -28.42
C LYS A 4 23.09 8.43 -27.02
N GLY A 5 22.80 7.63 -25.99
CA GLY A 5 23.64 7.63 -24.78
C GLY A 5 23.06 8.21 -23.51
N VAL A 6 21.83 7.86 -23.13
CA VAL A 6 21.48 7.84 -21.70
C VAL A 6 21.04 6.40 -21.39
N PRO A 7 21.81 5.63 -20.59
CA PRO A 7 21.29 4.37 -20.10
C PRO A 7 20.05 4.72 -19.27
N PRO A 8 18.90 4.10 -19.50
CA PRO A 8 17.80 4.26 -18.58
C PRO A 8 18.31 3.76 -17.23
N CYS A 9 18.43 4.67 -16.25
CA CYS A 9 18.63 4.32 -14.85
C CYS A 9 17.35 3.64 -14.37
N TYR A 10 17.10 2.42 -14.83
CA TYR A 10 16.12 1.55 -14.22
C TYR A 10 16.75 1.13 -12.89
N PRO A 11 16.18 1.53 -11.73
CA PRO A 11 16.54 0.84 -10.51
C PRO A 11 16.22 -0.64 -10.73
N ILE A 12 17.27 -1.47 -10.64
CA ILE A 12 17.17 -2.93 -10.61
C ILE A 12 16.22 -3.27 -9.45
N ALA A 13 15.33 -4.25 -9.62
CA ALA A 13 14.51 -4.71 -8.50
C ALA A 13 15.46 -5.19 -7.39
N VAL A 14 15.27 -4.75 -6.16
CA VAL A 14 16.15 -5.17 -5.06
C VAL A 14 16.02 -6.69 -4.83
N SER A 15 14.83 -7.24 -5.12
CA SER A 15 14.56 -8.69 -5.17
C SER A 15 15.43 -9.49 -6.15
N ASP A 16 16.02 -8.84 -7.16
CA ASP A 16 16.83 -9.49 -8.20
C ASP A 16 18.34 -9.38 -7.89
N MET A 17 18.72 -8.74 -6.78
CA MET A 17 20.13 -8.59 -6.38
C MET A 17 20.55 -9.74 -5.45
N PRO A 18 21.54 -10.57 -5.83
CA PRO A 18 22.02 -11.64 -4.97
C PRO A 18 22.76 -11.07 -3.75
N GLY A 19 22.32 -11.44 -2.55
CA GLY A 19 22.96 -11.09 -1.27
C GLY A 19 22.26 -9.99 -0.46
N THR A 20 21.10 -9.49 -0.89
CA THR A 20 20.32 -8.55 -0.08
C THR A 20 19.65 -9.28 1.09
N GLU A 21 19.92 -8.83 2.31
CA GLU A 21 19.24 -9.30 3.52
C GLU A 21 17.76 -8.87 3.45
N ILE A 22 16.86 -9.84 3.37
CA ILE A 22 15.41 -9.59 3.34
C ILE A 22 14.93 -9.43 4.78
N GLU A 23 14.56 -8.20 5.15
CA GLU A 23 13.95 -7.93 6.44
C GLU A 23 12.53 -8.49 6.47
N ARG A 24 12.22 -9.33 7.46
CA ARG A 24 10.88 -9.92 7.63
C ARG A 24 10.15 -9.20 8.74
N SER A 25 8.94 -8.73 8.43
CA SER A 25 8.04 -8.12 9.40
C SER A 25 6.68 -8.79 9.35
N SER A 26 6.05 -8.93 10.50
CA SER A 26 4.69 -9.45 10.63
C SER A 26 3.76 -8.35 11.11
N TYR A 27 2.55 -8.31 10.56
CA TYR A 27 1.57 -7.29 10.90
C TYR A 27 0.16 -7.90 11.00
N ALA A 28 -0.42 -7.81 12.19
CA ALA A 28 -1.81 -8.18 12.43
C ALA A 28 -2.75 -7.02 12.10
N LEU A 29 -3.75 -7.23 11.24
CA LEU A 29 -4.66 -6.17 10.77
C LEU A 29 -5.39 -5.45 11.91
N GLU A 30 -5.66 -6.14 13.02
CA GLU A 30 -6.27 -5.59 14.23
C GLU A 30 -5.50 -4.37 14.74
N THR A 31 -4.17 -4.40 14.59
CA THR A 31 -3.25 -3.35 15.02
C THR A 31 -3.57 -2.00 14.36
N LEU A 32 -4.18 -1.99 13.16
CA LEU A 32 -4.61 -0.74 12.51
C LEU A 32 -5.59 0.07 13.35
N TYR A 33 -6.48 -0.59 14.10
CA TYR A 33 -7.47 0.09 14.95
C TYR A 33 -6.84 0.88 16.10
N GLU A 34 -5.57 0.60 16.43
CA GLU A 34 -4.82 1.30 17.47
C GLU A 34 -3.97 2.42 16.85
N HIS A 35 -3.45 2.19 15.65
CA HIS A 35 -2.49 3.08 15.00
C HIS A 35 -3.13 4.15 14.11
N GLN A 36 -4.32 3.92 13.57
CA GLN A 36 -4.98 4.81 12.62
C GLN A 36 -6.37 5.24 13.12
N ASP A 37 -6.98 6.21 12.43
CA ASP A 37 -8.35 6.62 12.72
C ASP A 37 -9.33 5.48 12.44
N HIS A 38 -10.29 5.30 13.35
CA HIS A 38 -11.23 4.19 13.31
C HIS A 38 -12.08 4.17 12.04
N ASP A 39 -12.50 5.35 11.55
CA ASP A 39 -13.37 5.46 10.37
C ASP A 39 -12.62 5.04 9.11
N PHE A 40 -11.34 5.42 8.98
CA PHE A 40 -10.50 5.00 7.87
C PHE A 40 -10.28 3.48 7.85
N VAL A 41 -10.11 2.88 9.04
CA VAL A 41 -9.89 1.44 9.20
C VAL A 41 -11.15 0.65 8.86
N ILE A 42 -12.31 1.05 9.38
CA ILE A 42 -13.60 0.39 9.08
C ILE A 42 -13.91 0.42 7.59
N ASP A 43 -13.58 1.50 6.89
CA ASP A 43 -13.84 1.63 5.46
C ASP A 43 -12.95 0.76 4.58
N THR A 44 -11.75 0.41 5.04
CA THR A 44 -10.72 -0.21 4.20
C THR A 44 -10.43 -1.67 4.53
N VAL A 45 -10.47 -2.08 5.80
CA VAL A 45 -10.21 -3.46 6.23
C VAL A 45 -11.13 -4.49 5.57
N PRO A 46 -12.46 -4.28 5.43
CA PRO A 46 -13.32 -5.22 4.73
C PRO A 46 -12.88 -5.45 3.28
N HIS A 47 -12.36 -4.41 2.62
CA HIS A 47 -11.86 -4.48 1.25
C HIS A 47 -10.54 -5.25 1.17
N VAL A 48 -9.61 -5.04 2.11
CA VAL A 48 -8.36 -5.81 2.21
C VAL A 48 -8.65 -7.31 2.32
N ILE A 49 -9.51 -7.71 3.26
CA ILE A 49 -9.89 -9.11 3.47
C ILE A 49 -10.70 -9.66 2.29
N ALA A 50 -11.50 -8.83 1.63
CA ALA A 50 -12.24 -9.26 0.46
C ALA A 50 -11.34 -9.41 -0.79
N TRP A 51 -10.24 -8.66 -0.87
CA TRP A 51 -9.28 -8.66 -1.97
C TRP A 51 -8.18 -9.73 -1.83
N LEU A 52 -7.62 -9.89 -0.63
CA LEU A 52 -6.68 -10.94 -0.25
C LEU A 52 -7.46 -12.10 0.38
N PRO A 53 -7.59 -13.31 -0.19
CA PRO A 53 -7.40 -13.82 -1.55
C PRO A 53 -8.71 -13.77 -2.38
N GLY A 54 -8.60 -13.46 -3.67
CA GLY A 54 -9.68 -13.58 -4.66
C GLY A 54 -9.44 -14.70 -5.70
N ARG A 55 -10.53 -15.45 -6.00
CA ARG A 55 -10.69 -16.63 -6.88
C ARG A 55 -9.64 -17.75 -6.76
N GLY A 56 -9.94 -18.71 -5.89
CA GLY A 56 -9.38 -20.06 -5.96
C GLY A 56 -8.87 -20.59 -4.63
N GLU A 57 -8.41 -19.69 -3.75
CA GLU A 57 -7.85 -20.08 -2.46
C GLU A 57 -8.83 -19.86 -1.30
N PRO A 58 -8.93 -20.83 -0.38
CA PRO A 58 -9.65 -20.71 0.89
C PRO A 58 -9.22 -19.47 1.71
N GLN A 59 -10.20 -18.77 2.28
CA GLN A 59 -10.03 -17.54 3.07
C GLN A 59 -9.24 -17.76 4.39
N ASP A 60 -9.16 -19.01 4.83
CA ASP A 60 -8.42 -19.52 5.98
C ASP A 60 -6.91 -19.70 5.70
N GLN A 61 -6.44 -19.51 4.46
CA GLN A 61 -5.02 -19.56 4.12
C GLN A 61 -4.29 -18.22 4.34
N GLN A 62 -4.39 -17.70 5.56
CA GLN A 62 -3.39 -16.77 6.05
C GLN A 62 -2.12 -17.51 6.49
N PRO A 63 -0.96 -16.84 6.53
CA PRO A 63 -0.75 -15.40 6.30
C PRO A 63 -0.52 -15.01 4.82
N PHE A 64 -0.69 -13.72 4.51
CA PHE A 64 -0.41 -13.14 3.20
C PHE A 64 0.96 -12.48 3.18
N LEU A 65 1.88 -13.04 2.40
CA LEU A 65 3.21 -12.46 2.21
C LEU A 65 3.20 -11.46 1.04
N PHE A 66 3.61 -10.23 1.30
CA PHE A 66 3.98 -9.25 0.29
C PHE A 66 5.49 -9.07 0.26
N GLN A 67 6.07 -9.16 -0.93
CA GLN A 67 7.40 -8.64 -1.18
C GLN A 67 7.29 -7.14 -1.43
N MET A 68 8.03 -6.35 -0.66
CA MET A 68 7.94 -4.89 -0.66
C MET A 68 9.31 -4.26 -0.85
N ASP A 69 9.45 -3.40 -1.86
CA ASP A 69 10.63 -2.57 -2.01
C ASP A 69 10.37 -1.19 -1.37
N VAL A 70 11.18 -0.85 -0.36
CA VAL A 70 11.17 0.45 0.31
C VAL A 70 12.32 1.29 -0.24
N VAL A 71 11.97 2.38 -0.93
CA VAL A 71 12.95 3.22 -1.62
C VAL A 71 12.92 4.63 -1.04
N ARG A 72 14.10 5.10 -0.60
CA ARG A 72 14.30 6.44 0.00
C ARG A 72 15.19 7.32 -0.88
N PRO A 73 14.89 8.62 -1.04
CA PRO A 73 15.71 9.55 -1.80
C PRO A 73 16.90 10.04 -0.96
N SER A 74 18.05 9.36 -1.05
CA SER A 74 19.38 9.93 -0.68
C SER A 74 20.53 8.90 -0.76
N GLY A 75 20.77 8.23 -1.89
CA GLY A 75 21.89 7.26 -1.99
C GLY A 75 21.86 6.11 -0.97
N ALA A 76 20.82 6.04 -0.15
CA ALA A 76 20.54 4.96 0.77
C ALA A 76 20.11 3.78 -0.07
N GLU A 77 20.73 2.63 0.17
CA GLU A 77 20.38 1.44 -0.59
C GLU A 77 18.90 1.12 -0.38
N PRO A 78 18.13 0.97 -1.47
CA PRO A 78 16.75 0.52 -1.35
C PRO A 78 16.71 -0.83 -0.64
N ARG A 79 15.69 -1.02 0.19
CA ARG A 79 15.56 -2.20 1.05
C ARG A 79 14.40 -3.06 0.56
N SER A 80 14.63 -4.36 0.40
CA SER A 80 13.54 -5.31 0.23
C SER A 80 13.10 -5.83 1.59
N MET A 81 11.79 -5.87 1.78
CA MET A 81 11.15 -6.38 2.97
C MET A 81 10.08 -7.40 2.60
N GLU A 82 9.91 -8.39 3.46
CA GLU A 82 8.80 -9.34 3.43
C GLU A 82 7.81 -8.94 4.51
N LEU A 83 6.64 -8.43 4.11
CA LEU A 83 5.54 -8.09 5.01
C LEU A 83 4.55 -9.24 5.06
N MET A 84 4.53 -9.95 6.17
CA MET A 84 3.60 -11.03 6.47
C MET A 84 2.35 -10.48 7.17
N LEU A 85 1.25 -10.40 6.43
CA LEU A 85 -0.02 -9.88 6.91
C LEU A 85 -0.92 -11.03 7.41
N ASP A 86 -1.40 -10.91 8.64
CA ASP A 86 -2.37 -11.82 9.25
C ASP A 86 -3.52 -11.06 9.94
N TRP A 87 -4.56 -11.79 10.35
CA TRP A 87 -5.75 -11.32 11.02
C TRP A 87 -6.60 -12.46 11.59
N SER A 88 -7.20 -12.20 12.75
CA SER A 88 -8.31 -12.96 13.32
C SER A 88 -9.63 -12.27 13.01
N MET A 89 -10.50 -12.96 12.27
CA MET A 89 -11.86 -12.47 12.02
C MET A 89 -12.62 -12.19 13.32
N GLU A 90 -12.44 -13.03 14.34
CA GLU A 90 -13.11 -12.85 15.63
C GLU A 90 -12.62 -11.58 16.34
N ALA A 91 -11.32 -11.33 16.36
CA ALA A 91 -10.76 -10.14 17.00
C ALA A 91 -11.15 -8.85 16.26
N LEU A 92 -11.17 -8.88 14.93
CA LEU A 92 -11.63 -7.77 14.11
C LEU A 92 -13.14 -7.51 14.28
N GLU A 93 -13.98 -8.54 14.38
CA GLU A 93 -15.43 -8.40 14.61
C GLU A 93 -15.76 -7.75 15.96
N ARG A 94 -14.87 -7.86 16.97
CA ARG A 94 -15.02 -7.11 18.23
C ARG A 94 -14.82 -5.60 18.06
N ARG A 95 -14.16 -5.16 16.98
CA ARG A 95 -13.92 -3.75 16.64
C ARG A 95 -14.92 -3.24 15.59
N ASP A 96 -15.33 -4.08 14.64
CA ASP A 96 -16.37 -3.81 13.63
C ASP A 96 -17.34 -5.00 13.53
N ILE A 97 -18.48 -4.88 14.21
CA ILE A 97 -19.47 -5.97 14.36
C ILE A 97 -20.04 -6.46 13.02
N ASP A 98 -20.05 -5.62 11.98
CA ASP A 98 -20.60 -5.95 10.68
C ASP A 98 -19.55 -6.46 9.68
N LEU A 99 -18.28 -6.58 10.10
CA LEU A 99 -17.16 -6.88 9.22
C LEU A 99 -17.39 -8.10 8.33
N ARG A 100 -17.81 -9.23 8.89
CA ARG A 100 -18.03 -10.46 8.12
C ARG A 100 -19.13 -10.31 7.08
N SER A 101 -20.21 -9.61 7.43
CA SER A 101 -21.29 -9.29 6.50
C SER A 101 -20.81 -8.37 5.37
N LYS A 102 -19.99 -7.35 5.67
CA LYS A 102 -19.37 -6.47 4.67
C LYS A 102 -18.46 -7.25 3.73
N VAL A 103 -17.55 -8.07 4.26
CA VAL A 103 -16.63 -8.93 3.48
C VAL A 103 -17.40 -9.89 2.57
N ALA A 104 -18.44 -10.55 3.08
CA ALA A 104 -19.26 -11.48 2.31
C ALA A 104 -19.99 -10.77 1.15
N ARG A 105 -20.54 -9.57 1.40
CA ARG A 105 -21.20 -8.76 0.37
C ARG A 105 -20.22 -8.36 -0.75
N LEU A 106 -19.05 -7.85 -0.39
CA LEU A 106 -17.98 -7.48 -1.33
C LEU A 106 -17.57 -8.65 -2.21
N ARG A 107 -17.34 -9.83 -1.62
CA ARG A 107 -16.96 -11.05 -2.35
C ARG A 107 -18.04 -11.59 -3.26
N SER A 108 -19.30 -11.53 -2.82
CA SER A 108 -20.44 -11.92 -3.65
C SER A 108 -20.69 -10.96 -4.83
N GLY A 109 -20.04 -9.80 -4.83
CA GLY A 109 -20.18 -8.79 -5.88
C GLY A 109 -21.55 -8.12 -5.90
N ARG A 110 -22.30 -8.17 -4.79
CA ARG A 110 -23.64 -7.57 -4.61
C ARG A 110 -23.55 -6.16 -4.00
N THR A 111 -22.56 -5.37 -4.44
CA THR A 111 -22.31 -4.00 -3.95
C THR A 111 -21.82 -3.14 -5.11
N VAL A 112 -22.11 -1.84 -5.06
CA VAL A 112 -21.57 -0.84 -6.00
C VAL A 112 -20.03 -0.78 -5.88
N ASP A 113 -19.50 -1.06 -4.69
CA ASP A 113 -18.06 -1.03 -4.39
C ASP A 113 -17.26 -2.19 -4.98
N ARG A 114 -17.90 -3.16 -5.63
CA ARG A 114 -17.20 -4.31 -6.23
C ARG A 114 -16.10 -3.86 -7.21
N GLU A 115 -16.39 -2.85 -8.02
CA GLU A 115 -15.44 -2.34 -9.02
C GLU A 115 -14.26 -1.60 -8.37
N ARG A 116 -14.46 -1.12 -7.12
CA ARG A 116 -13.47 -0.38 -6.34
C ARG A 116 -12.78 -1.21 -5.27
N ILE A 117 -13.03 -2.53 -5.22
CA ILE A 117 -12.46 -3.40 -4.20
C ILE A 117 -10.93 -3.34 -4.17
N THR A 118 -10.28 -3.35 -5.33
CA THR A 118 -8.83 -3.26 -5.46
C THR A 118 -8.30 -1.90 -5.00
N GLU A 119 -9.02 -0.82 -5.31
CA GLU A 119 -8.66 0.55 -4.91
C GLU A 119 -8.76 0.71 -3.39
N ASN A 120 -9.89 0.35 -2.79
CA ASN A 120 -10.11 0.43 -1.35
C ASN A 120 -9.20 -0.52 -0.56
N ALA A 121 -8.89 -1.70 -1.10
CA ALA A 121 -7.92 -2.61 -0.48
C ALA A 121 -6.49 -2.01 -0.49
N ALA A 122 -6.10 -1.35 -1.58
CA ALA A 122 -4.80 -0.67 -1.65
C ALA A 122 -4.71 0.46 -0.62
N TYR A 123 -5.79 1.21 -0.36
CA TYR A 123 -5.83 2.17 0.73
C TYR A 123 -5.60 1.51 2.09
N GLY A 124 -6.28 0.40 2.38
CA GLY A 124 -6.07 -0.34 3.63
C GLY A 124 -4.65 -0.88 3.79
N LEU A 125 -4.03 -1.37 2.70
CA LEU A 125 -2.64 -1.84 2.74
C LEU A 125 -1.63 -0.70 2.85
N ALA A 126 -1.92 0.46 2.27
CA ALA A 126 -1.12 1.66 2.48
C ALA A 126 -1.19 2.12 3.95
N LEU A 127 -2.35 2.02 4.63
CA LEU A 127 -2.43 2.23 6.08
C LEU A 127 -1.55 1.24 6.86
N VAL A 128 -1.51 -0.04 6.45
CA VAL A 128 -0.60 -1.04 7.03
C VAL A 128 0.85 -0.63 6.84
N ALA A 129 1.26 -0.26 5.62
CA ALA A 129 2.63 0.14 5.34
C ALA A 129 3.04 1.40 6.12
N ILE A 130 2.18 2.42 6.19
CA ILE A 130 2.40 3.62 7.03
C ILE A 130 2.60 3.17 8.48
N SER A 131 1.70 2.34 8.98
CA SER A 131 1.76 1.88 10.36
C SER A 131 3.00 1.06 10.69
N ALA A 132 3.42 0.18 9.79
CA ALA A 132 4.52 -0.76 10.01
C ALA A 132 5.89 -0.11 9.78
N LEU A 133 5.99 0.77 8.79
CA LEU A 133 7.27 1.32 8.33
C LEU A 133 7.52 2.76 8.80
N MET A 134 6.48 3.45 9.26
CA MET A 134 6.55 4.83 9.73
C MET A 134 5.90 4.95 11.12
N PRO A 135 6.43 4.25 12.14
CA PRO A 135 5.82 4.22 13.47
C PRO A 135 5.64 5.64 14.02
N GLY A 136 4.45 5.90 14.58
CA GLY A 136 4.06 7.20 15.11
C GLY A 136 3.45 8.17 14.08
N ARG A 137 3.52 7.88 12.76
CA ARG A 137 2.78 8.65 11.74
C ARG A 137 1.32 8.19 11.70
N ARG A 138 0.39 9.14 11.76
CA ARG A 138 -1.05 8.90 11.61
C ARG A 138 -1.57 9.61 10.39
N VAL A 139 -2.49 8.96 9.68
CA VAL A 139 -3.30 9.62 8.66
C VAL A 139 -4.30 10.52 9.36
N ILE A 140 -4.31 11.80 8.98
CA ILE A 140 -5.27 12.80 9.46
C ILE A 140 -6.37 13.06 8.43
N THR A 141 -6.09 12.79 7.15
CA THR A 141 -7.05 12.97 6.05
C THR A 141 -6.90 11.86 5.04
N MET A 142 -8.04 11.33 4.56
CA MET A 142 -8.12 10.41 3.43
C MET A 142 -9.03 11.02 2.33
N CYS A 143 -8.43 11.43 1.21
CA CYS A 143 -9.09 12.01 0.05
C CYS A 143 -9.04 11.03 -1.13
N LYS A 144 -9.99 10.09 -1.20
CA LYS A 144 -10.02 9.09 -2.27
C LYS A 144 -10.21 9.77 -3.63
N GLY A 145 -9.24 9.62 -4.53
CA GLY A 145 -9.30 10.14 -5.89
C GLY A 145 -8.79 11.58 -6.06
N GLU A 146 -8.30 12.22 -4.99
CA GLU A 146 -7.60 13.50 -5.05
C GLU A 146 -6.19 13.32 -4.50
N ALA A 147 -5.18 13.77 -5.25
CA ALA A 147 -3.79 13.65 -4.80
C ALA A 147 -3.44 14.76 -3.79
N PRO A 148 -2.68 14.49 -2.72
CA PRO A 148 -2.33 13.15 -2.24
C PRO A 148 -3.54 12.46 -1.60
N ASP A 149 -3.65 11.14 -1.76
CA ASP A 149 -4.84 10.43 -1.26
C ASP A 149 -4.89 10.33 0.27
N PHE A 150 -3.73 10.26 0.92
CA PHE A 150 -3.61 10.38 2.36
C PHE A 150 -2.78 11.61 2.72
N VAL A 151 -3.15 12.26 3.81
CA VAL A 151 -2.34 13.28 4.47
C VAL A 151 -1.95 12.77 5.85
N LEU A 152 -0.65 12.80 6.13
CA LEU A 152 -0.06 12.55 7.44
C LEU A 152 0.26 13.91 8.08
N ASP A 153 0.05 14.09 9.38
CA ASP A 153 0.52 15.30 10.06
C ASP A 153 1.03 15.01 11.47
N ALA A 154 2.24 15.49 11.75
CA ALA A 154 2.75 15.68 13.10
C ALA A 154 3.75 16.86 13.11
N THR A 155 3.40 17.93 12.38
CA THR A 155 4.02 19.23 12.08
C THR A 155 5.23 19.65 12.95
N PRO A 156 6.23 20.44 12.45
CA PRO A 156 5.96 21.65 11.67
C PRO A 156 6.77 21.88 10.38
N GLY A 157 6.04 22.16 9.29
CA GLY A 157 6.56 22.76 8.04
C GLY A 157 6.00 22.18 6.73
N ALA A 158 5.24 21.09 6.78
CA ALA A 158 4.93 20.29 5.61
C ALA A 158 3.53 19.68 5.63
N LEU A 159 2.88 19.70 4.46
CA LEU A 159 1.92 18.67 4.09
C LEU A 159 2.72 17.40 3.72
N CYS A 160 2.54 16.30 4.46
CA CYS A 160 3.10 14.98 4.14
C CYS A 160 2.00 14.13 3.48
N GLY A 161 2.24 13.64 2.26
CA GLY A 161 1.23 12.91 1.49
C GLY A 161 1.58 11.44 1.23
N VAL A 162 0.58 10.58 1.07
CA VAL A 162 0.76 9.29 0.39
C VAL A 162 -0.23 9.21 -0.76
N GLU A 163 0.27 8.94 -1.97
CA GLU A 163 -0.59 8.55 -3.09
C GLU A 163 -0.59 7.02 -3.23
N VAL A 164 -1.77 6.45 -3.43
CA VAL A 164 -2.02 5.02 -3.35
C VAL A 164 -2.48 4.50 -4.71
N ALA A 165 -2.05 3.28 -5.06
CA ALA A 165 -2.62 2.57 -6.19
C ALA A 165 -2.61 1.06 -5.99
N GLY A 166 -3.69 0.41 -6.44
CA GLY A 166 -3.85 -1.05 -6.43
C GLY A 166 -4.01 -1.63 -7.83
N ARG A 167 -3.45 -2.82 -8.06
CA ARG A 167 -3.62 -3.59 -9.30
C ARG A 167 -3.96 -5.04 -8.97
N SER A 168 -4.97 -5.58 -9.64
CA SER A 168 -5.33 -6.99 -9.47
C SER A 168 -4.28 -7.93 -10.07
N SER A 169 -3.54 -7.49 -11.10
CA SER A 169 -2.52 -8.28 -11.78
C SER A 169 -1.41 -7.44 -12.42
N GLY A 170 -0.31 -8.09 -12.80
CA GLY A 170 0.79 -7.51 -13.59
C GLY A 170 2.10 -7.31 -12.82
N GLY A 171 2.12 -7.56 -11.51
CA GLY A 171 3.33 -7.56 -10.68
C GLY A 171 4.12 -6.25 -10.71
N LEU A 172 5.44 -6.35 -10.51
CA LEU A 172 6.34 -5.19 -10.40
C LEU A 172 6.37 -4.31 -11.65
N SER A 173 6.29 -4.90 -12.85
CA SER A 173 6.31 -4.13 -14.09
C SER A 173 5.09 -3.21 -14.22
N ALA A 174 3.91 -3.68 -13.81
CA ALA A 174 2.70 -2.86 -13.77
C ALA A 174 2.78 -1.75 -12.72
N LEU A 175 3.33 -2.03 -11.53
CA LEU A 175 3.51 -1.02 -10.49
C LEU A 175 4.49 0.08 -10.93
N ARG A 176 5.59 -0.29 -11.59
CA ARG A 176 6.57 0.68 -12.12
C ARG A 176 5.98 1.63 -13.17
N ALA A 177 5.08 1.14 -14.02
CA ALA A 177 4.37 1.99 -14.97
C ALA A 177 3.51 3.04 -14.25
N VAL A 178 2.76 2.62 -13.22
CA VAL A 178 1.96 3.52 -12.38
C VAL A 178 2.85 4.53 -11.64
N ARG A 179 4.00 4.07 -11.13
CA ARG A 179 4.97 4.93 -10.44
C ARG A 179 5.47 6.07 -11.31
N LEU A 180 5.79 5.79 -12.59
CA LEU A 180 6.28 6.80 -13.52
C LEU A 180 5.23 7.89 -13.75
N GLU A 181 3.97 7.50 -13.93
CA GLU A 181 2.85 8.43 -14.15
C GLU A 181 2.58 9.30 -12.90
N LYS A 182 2.37 8.66 -11.74
CA LYS A 182 2.01 9.36 -10.50
C LYS A 182 3.18 10.15 -9.91
N GLY A 183 4.41 9.60 -9.99
CA GLY A 183 5.60 10.20 -9.40
C GLY A 183 5.94 11.56 -10.00
N ALA A 184 5.94 11.69 -11.32
CA ALA A 184 6.22 12.95 -12.00
C ALA A 184 5.23 14.07 -11.59
N ARG A 185 3.95 13.71 -11.45
CA ARG A 185 2.89 14.65 -11.03
C ARG A 185 3.09 15.13 -9.59
N LEU A 186 3.46 14.22 -8.69
CA LEU A 186 3.66 14.54 -7.26
C LEU A 186 4.91 15.38 -7.02
N THR A 187 6.03 15.05 -7.69
CA THR A 187 7.27 15.82 -7.55
C THR A 187 7.11 17.26 -8.04
N ALA A 188 6.20 17.52 -8.99
CA ALA A 188 5.91 18.86 -9.48
C ALA A 188 5.09 19.74 -8.50
N ARG A 189 4.54 19.18 -7.41
CA ARG A 189 3.75 19.93 -6.43
C ARG A 189 4.62 20.65 -5.42
N ASN A 190 4.47 21.96 -5.34
CA ASN A 190 5.23 22.83 -4.44
C ASN A 190 4.63 22.92 -3.03
N ASP A 191 3.34 22.60 -2.89
CA ASP A 191 2.57 22.68 -1.65
C ASP A 191 2.76 21.47 -0.71
N ILE A 192 3.40 20.41 -1.20
CA ILE A 192 3.67 19.18 -0.45
C ILE A 192 5.16 19.16 -0.08
N ALA A 193 5.55 18.93 1.18
CA ALA A 193 6.98 18.84 1.48
C ALA A 193 7.51 17.42 1.32
N GLU A 194 6.80 16.44 1.87
CA GLU A 194 7.16 15.02 1.82
C GLU A 194 6.04 14.23 1.14
N VAL A 195 6.37 13.29 0.26
CA VAL A 195 5.34 12.40 -0.29
C VAL A 195 5.85 11.02 -0.64
N HIS A 196 5.01 10.03 -0.37
CA HIS A 196 5.23 8.62 -0.67
C HIS A 196 4.23 8.12 -1.72
N LEU A 197 4.68 7.17 -2.53
CA LEU A 197 3.85 6.36 -3.40
C LEU A 197 3.73 4.96 -2.81
N SER A 198 2.51 4.53 -2.51
CA SER A 198 2.21 3.17 -2.04
C SER A 198 1.50 2.38 -3.14
N LEU A 199 2.16 1.36 -3.65
CA LEU A 199 1.73 0.61 -4.83
C LEU A 199 1.56 -0.88 -4.47
N TRP A 200 0.43 -1.47 -4.82
CA TRP A 200 0.08 -2.84 -4.43
C TRP A 200 -0.40 -3.68 -5.61
N CYS A 201 0.12 -4.89 -5.73
CA CYS A 201 -0.36 -5.88 -6.70
C CYS A 201 -0.74 -7.18 -5.98
N ALA A 202 -1.93 -7.72 -6.29
CA ALA A 202 -2.36 -9.01 -5.73
C ALA A 202 -1.76 -10.22 -6.46
N VAL A 203 -1.45 -10.11 -7.76
CA VAL A 203 -0.96 -11.24 -8.58
C VAL A 203 0.16 -10.81 -9.55
N PRO A 204 1.41 -11.25 -9.32
CA PRO A 204 1.93 -11.80 -8.06
C PRO A 204 1.82 -10.78 -6.91
N ARG A 205 1.88 -11.27 -5.66
CA ARG A 205 1.79 -10.44 -4.44
C ARG A 205 3.08 -9.64 -4.23
N VAL A 206 3.10 -8.43 -4.77
CA VAL A 206 4.25 -7.52 -4.69
C VAL A 206 3.77 -6.11 -4.40
N SER A 207 4.64 -5.29 -3.82
CA SER A 207 4.36 -3.92 -3.45
C SER A 207 5.60 -3.04 -3.54
N GLU A 208 5.40 -1.73 -3.69
CA GLU A 208 6.47 -0.73 -3.60
C GLU A 208 5.99 0.39 -2.66
N LEU A 209 6.88 0.84 -1.77
CA LEU A 209 6.72 2.10 -1.05
C LEU A 209 7.90 3.01 -1.41
N TYR A 210 7.62 4.05 -2.15
CA TYR A 210 8.66 4.92 -2.71
C TYR A 210 8.44 6.35 -2.24
N GLN A 211 9.43 6.93 -1.56
CA GLN A 211 9.41 8.35 -1.22
C GLN A 211 9.80 9.18 -2.46
N VAL A 212 8.82 9.87 -3.06
CA VAL A 212 9.01 10.71 -4.28
C VAL A 212 9.44 12.14 -3.96
N LYS A 213 9.28 12.57 -2.71
CA LYS A 213 9.75 13.87 -2.22
C LYS A 213 10.19 13.74 -0.75
N PRO A 214 11.40 14.19 -0.39
CA PRO A 214 11.95 14.05 0.96
C PRO A 214 11.20 14.90 2.00
#